data_AF-A0A937X3G6-F1
#
_entry.id   AF-A0A937X3G6-F1
#
_cell.length_a   1.000
_cell.length_b   1.000
_cell.length_c   1.000
_cell.angle_alpha   90.00
_cell.angle_beta   90.00
_cell.angle_gamma   90.00
#
_symmetry.space_group_name_H-M   'P 1'
#
loop_
_entity.id
_entity.type
_entity.pdbx_description
1 polymer ?
#
loop_
_entity_poly.entity_id
_entity_poly.type
_entity_poly.pdbx_seq_one_letter_code
_entity_poly.pdbx_strand_id
1 'polypeptide(L)'
;TLTEVDAATTDSLRRMREATAEAQTFYRRCFESSEDGAPARDYAKLRRLSSPILERFGIGAAPASRDALFRYLTSRGYEVETLESAGLVRSSMHGGFHDVFRNRLMFPICNEMGSPLAFGARALDPAERAKYINSQETPIYQKGDHVYALHLAKDAIRQADRVLVVEGYMDVIALHQAGIREAVAVLGTAMTQQQARNLLRFTPGKRVLVSFDADAAGREAAGRGIDTLEEVARAVGLHLSVLTMPDAKDPDEFIQNQGADAFRSLMAHGQDVVGFQVERILSRIPDLGTSAANHRALAELAPVFRRLDSPARAEPYFKTIAFRLGLSEYSVSLEFNKHLRHNVAPRAGTRPVAVAQQREAEAERGLIHLMVEDTEIRRVIAESLDSVPFPTPNGQRLRERLVSDLAHLKSWPALVEALEGSPEQSLVLDVRFEDFGNKVSNDRVRTVDNYIDVIAQGFWKKIATSRQEELSRPDLSPEEVQRVTQDMIDAQRRATEHQKRLSGREQTRGQI
;
A
#
# COMPACT_ATOMS: atom_id res chain seq x y z
N THR A 1 14.61 26.68 -35.37
CA THR A 1 14.10 28.01 -35.00
C THR A 1 13.03 27.80 -33.97
N LEU A 2 13.30 28.13 -32.70
CA LEU A 2 12.24 28.30 -31.69
C LEU A 2 11.23 29.26 -32.29
N THR A 3 9.97 28.85 -32.38
CA THR A 3 8.95 29.60 -33.14
C THR A 3 8.61 30.89 -32.40
N GLU A 4 8.16 31.94 -33.09
CA GLU A 4 7.75 33.21 -32.45
C GLU A 4 6.69 32.99 -31.34
N VAL A 5 5.90 31.92 -31.47
CA VAL A 5 4.93 31.46 -30.47
C VAL A 5 5.61 30.99 -29.18
N ASP A 6 6.73 30.27 -29.27
CA ASP A 6 7.52 29.84 -28.10
C ASP A 6 8.14 31.03 -27.38
N ALA A 7 8.59 32.04 -28.13
CA ALA A 7 9.18 33.27 -27.58
C ALA A 7 8.12 34.12 -26.85
N ALA A 8 6.94 34.33 -27.46
CA ALA A 8 5.84 35.07 -26.85
C ALA A 8 5.30 34.36 -25.59
N THR A 9 5.19 33.04 -25.63
CA THR A 9 4.79 32.23 -24.46
C THR A 9 5.81 32.35 -23.34
N THR A 10 7.11 32.27 -23.67
CA THR A 10 8.19 32.42 -22.69
C THR A 10 8.17 33.82 -22.04
N ASP A 11 7.91 34.86 -22.82
CA ASP A 11 7.83 36.23 -22.32
C ASP A 11 6.62 36.46 -21.41
N SER A 12 5.46 35.93 -21.79
CA SER A 12 4.25 35.96 -20.94
C SER A 12 4.49 35.27 -19.59
N LEU A 13 5.07 34.07 -19.58
CA LEU A 13 5.40 33.34 -18.35
C LEU A 13 6.42 34.10 -17.48
N ARG A 14 7.39 34.77 -18.12
CA ARG A 14 8.35 35.64 -17.42
C ARG A 14 7.64 36.81 -16.76
N ARG A 15 6.77 37.51 -17.48
CA ARG A 15 6.01 38.66 -16.96
C ARG A 15 5.11 38.28 -15.78
N MET A 16 4.47 37.10 -15.84
CA MET A 16 3.69 36.57 -14.72
C MET A 16 4.53 36.31 -13.48
N ARG A 17 5.74 35.74 -13.63
CA ARG A 17 6.68 35.52 -12.51
C ARG A 17 7.14 36.85 -11.91
N GLU A 18 7.47 37.83 -12.74
CA GLU A 18 7.82 39.19 -12.30
C GLU A 18 6.67 39.83 -11.52
N ALA A 19 5.43 39.77 -12.02
CA ALA A 19 4.25 40.29 -11.33
C ALA A 19 4.02 39.62 -9.97
N THR A 20 4.21 38.29 -9.91
CA THR A 20 4.07 37.51 -8.67
C THR A 20 5.15 37.88 -7.65
N ALA A 21 6.39 38.11 -8.08
CA ALA A 21 7.47 38.60 -7.23
C ALA A 21 7.21 40.02 -6.71
N GLU A 22 6.71 40.90 -7.57
CA GLU A 22 6.33 42.25 -7.18
C GLU A 22 5.15 42.24 -6.19
N ALA A 23 4.19 41.32 -6.35
CA ALA A 23 3.10 41.11 -5.39
C ALA A 23 3.60 40.61 -4.03
N GLN A 24 4.61 39.72 -3.99
CA GLN A 24 5.23 39.32 -2.72
C GLN A 24 5.87 40.53 -2.01
N THR A 25 6.57 41.38 -2.76
CA THR A 25 7.16 42.63 -2.23
C THR A 25 6.09 43.54 -1.64
N PHE A 26 4.96 43.70 -2.35
CA PHE A 26 3.80 44.46 -1.85
C PHE A 26 3.28 43.90 -0.53
N TYR A 27 2.97 42.60 -0.47
CA TYR A 27 2.42 41.98 0.74
C TYR A 27 3.38 42.05 1.92
N ARG A 28 4.68 41.89 1.68
CA ARG A 28 5.71 42.08 2.72
C ARG A 28 5.72 43.52 3.25
N ARG A 29 5.68 44.51 2.36
CA ARG A 29 5.66 45.92 2.75
C ARG A 29 4.40 46.26 3.57
N CYS A 30 3.24 45.72 3.19
CA CYS A 30 2.02 45.83 3.98
C CYS A 30 2.22 45.24 5.38
N PHE A 31 2.77 44.03 5.47
CA PHE A 31 3.03 43.39 6.76
C PHE A 31 3.99 44.19 7.64
N GLU A 32 5.05 44.77 7.08
CA GLU A 32 6.10 45.46 7.85
C GLU A 32 5.68 46.86 8.29
N SER A 33 5.02 47.63 7.42
CA SER A 33 4.96 49.10 7.56
C SER A 33 3.57 49.72 7.49
N SER A 34 2.52 49.00 7.05
CA SER A 34 1.18 49.60 6.97
C SER A 34 0.35 49.33 8.22
N GLU A 35 -0.62 50.22 8.48
CA GLU A 35 -1.68 50.00 9.46
C GLU A 35 -2.53 48.78 9.07
N ASP A 36 -2.79 48.58 7.78
CA ASP A 36 -3.48 47.41 7.24
C ASP A 36 -2.78 46.08 7.56
N GLY A 37 -1.47 46.10 7.84
CA GLY A 37 -0.71 44.93 8.26
C GLY A 37 -0.82 44.61 9.76
N ALA A 38 -1.39 45.50 10.59
CA ALA A 38 -1.45 45.31 12.04
C ALA A 38 -2.15 44.01 12.46
N PRO A 39 -3.33 43.64 11.90
CA PRO A 39 -3.99 42.39 12.28
C PRO A 39 -3.15 41.15 11.95
N ALA A 40 -2.39 41.19 10.85
CA ALA A 40 -1.48 40.10 10.47
C ALA A 40 -0.29 39.98 11.44
N ARG A 41 0.29 41.11 11.87
CA ARG A 41 1.36 41.15 12.87
C ARG A 41 0.86 40.67 14.24
N ASP A 42 -0.35 41.06 14.64
CA ASP A 42 -0.93 40.64 15.92
C ASP A 42 -1.26 39.14 15.91
N TYR A 43 -1.74 38.62 14.78
CA TYR A 43 -1.90 37.18 14.61
C TYR A 43 -0.56 36.43 14.67
N ALA A 44 0.50 36.94 14.03
CA ALA A 44 1.83 36.35 14.09
C ALA A 44 2.40 36.33 15.54
N LYS A 45 2.18 37.42 16.30
CA LYS A 45 2.54 37.50 17.73
C LYS A 45 1.75 36.49 18.57
N LEU A 46 0.44 36.36 18.33
CA LEU A 46 -0.41 35.39 19.01
C LEU A 46 0.12 33.96 18.81
N ARG A 47 0.64 33.65 17.61
CA ARG A 47 1.28 32.36 17.28
C ARG A 47 2.76 32.31 17.63
N ARG A 48 3.29 33.32 18.32
CA ARG A 48 4.68 33.38 18.80
C ARG A 48 5.71 33.18 17.67
N LEU A 49 5.41 33.71 16.48
CA LEU A 49 6.33 33.66 15.35
C LEU A 49 7.43 34.72 15.52
N SER A 50 8.69 34.28 15.46
CA SER A 50 9.86 35.14 15.60
C SER A 50 10.11 35.97 14.33
N SER A 51 10.69 37.17 14.46
CA SER A 51 11.02 38.00 13.28
C SER A 51 11.89 37.27 12.24
N PRO A 52 12.92 36.49 12.62
CA PRO A 52 13.69 35.71 11.66
C PRO A 52 12.86 34.67 10.90
N ILE A 53 11.85 34.05 11.55
CA ILE A 53 10.98 33.08 10.84
C ILE A 53 10.06 33.79 9.85
N LEU A 54 9.50 34.94 10.23
CA LEU A 54 8.64 35.74 9.38
C LEU A 54 9.39 36.21 8.12
N GLU A 55 10.63 36.67 8.29
CA GLU A 55 11.50 37.09 7.19
C GLU A 55 11.90 35.90 6.30
N ARG A 56 12.38 34.80 6.90
CA ARG A 56 12.83 33.61 6.17
C ARG A 56 11.73 33.01 5.28
N PHE A 57 10.49 33.00 5.76
CA PHE A 57 9.34 32.51 5.00
C PHE A 57 8.69 33.58 4.11
N GLY A 58 9.18 34.83 4.15
CA GLY A 58 8.64 35.93 3.37
C GLY A 58 7.16 36.22 3.66
N ILE A 59 6.76 36.09 4.93
CA ILE A 59 5.38 36.29 5.36
C ILE A 59 4.93 37.72 5.06
N GLY A 60 3.73 37.85 4.50
CA GLY A 60 3.15 39.13 4.11
C GLY A 60 1.74 39.33 4.66
N ALA A 61 1.13 40.46 4.33
CA ALA A 61 -0.25 40.80 4.67
C ALA A 61 -0.98 41.32 3.42
N ALA A 62 -2.14 40.74 3.13
CA ALA A 62 -3.07 41.30 2.16
C ALA A 62 -3.99 42.29 2.88
N PRO A 63 -4.04 43.57 2.46
CA PRO A 63 -4.90 44.58 3.09
C PRO A 63 -6.38 44.22 2.91
N ALA A 64 -7.25 44.85 3.71
CA ALA A 64 -8.71 44.65 3.59
C ALA A 64 -9.31 45.30 2.33
N SER A 65 -8.57 46.23 1.71
CA SER A 65 -8.97 46.90 0.48
C SER A 65 -9.29 45.91 -0.64
N ARG A 66 -10.23 46.29 -1.51
CA ARG A 66 -10.73 45.45 -2.60
C ARG A 66 -9.76 45.34 -3.78
N ASP A 67 -8.93 46.35 -4.01
CA ASP A 67 -8.16 46.54 -5.25
C ASP A 67 -6.75 47.13 -5.02
N ALA A 68 -6.23 47.06 -3.79
CA ALA A 68 -4.96 47.70 -3.46
C ALA A 68 -3.78 47.09 -4.21
N LEU A 69 -3.72 45.76 -4.32
CA LEU A 69 -2.71 45.08 -5.13
C LEU A 69 -2.91 45.39 -6.61
N PHE A 70 -4.14 45.33 -7.10
CA PHE A 70 -4.46 45.65 -8.49
C PHE A 70 -3.96 47.05 -8.87
N ARG A 71 -4.31 48.08 -8.09
CA ARG A 71 -3.84 49.46 -8.31
C ARG A 71 -2.33 49.58 -8.19
N TYR A 72 -1.73 48.88 -7.24
CA TYR A 72 -0.27 48.85 -7.09
C TYR A 72 0.40 48.26 -8.34
N LEU A 73 0.06 47.05 -8.77
CA LEU A 73 0.71 46.38 -9.89
C LEU A 73 0.45 47.08 -11.24
N THR A 74 -0.75 47.61 -11.46
CA THR A 74 -1.04 48.41 -12.66
C THR A 74 -0.21 49.70 -12.69
N SER A 75 -0.01 50.37 -11.55
CA SER A 75 0.90 51.54 -11.46
C SER A 75 2.36 51.19 -11.71
N ARG A 76 2.74 49.90 -11.59
CA ARG A 76 4.07 49.36 -11.91
C ARG A 76 4.17 48.88 -13.37
N GLY A 77 3.12 49.07 -14.17
CA GLY A 77 3.11 48.78 -15.61
C GLY A 77 2.85 47.31 -15.96
N TYR A 78 2.19 46.54 -15.09
CA TYR A 78 1.74 45.18 -15.43
C TYR A 78 0.36 45.23 -16.10
N GLU A 79 0.19 44.50 -17.20
CA GLU A 79 -1.11 44.39 -17.87
C GLU A 79 -2.10 43.55 -17.05
N VAL A 80 -3.39 43.90 -17.13
CA VAL A 80 -4.44 43.21 -16.37
C VAL A 80 -4.52 41.72 -16.72
N GLU A 81 -4.37 41.38 -18.00
CA GLU A 81 -4.36 40.00 -18.50
C GLU A 81 -3.25 39.16 -17.85
N THR A 82 -2.06 39.75 -17.66
CA THR A 82 -0.95 39.13 -16.93
C THR A 82 -1.32 38.89 -15.46
N LEU A 83 -1.98 39.86 -14.81
CA LEU A 83 -2.37 39.75 -13.40
C LEU A 83 -3.47 38.71 -13.16
N GLU A 84 -4.46 38.62 -14.04
CA GLU A 84 -5.49 37.58 -13.99
C GLU A 84 -4.91 36.19 -14.28
N SER A 85 -4.05 36.07 -15.30
CA SER A 85 -3.38 34.81 -15.65
C SER A 85 -2.46 34.31 -14.54
N ALA A 86 -1.83 35.22 -13.80
CA ALA A 86 -1.05 34.91 -12.60
C ALA A 86 -1.91 34.62 -11.36
N GLY A 87 -3.24 34.74 -11.46
CA GLY A 87 -4.17 34.47 -10.37
C GLY A 87 -4.10 35.48 -9.22
N LEU A 88 -3.63 36.71 -9.49
CA LEU A 88 -3.47 37.77 -8.49
C LEU A 88 -4.76 38.60 -8.33
N VAL A 89 -5.50 38.77 -9.42
CA VAL A 89 -6.74 39.55 -9.49
C VAL A 89 -7.85 38.77 -10.20
N ARG A 90 -9.09 39.21 -10.06
CA ARG A 90 -10.26 38.69 -10.77
C ARG A 90 -11.16 39.80 -11.26
N SER A 91 -11.74 39.62 -12.43
CA SER A 91 -12.87 40.43 -12.91
C SER A 91 -14.06 40.40 -11.94
N SER A 92 -14.76 41.52 -11.83
CA SER A 92 -16.01 41.64 -11.08
C SER A 92 -17.22 41.58 -12.01
N MET A 93 -18.32 41.00 -11.52
CA MET A 93 -19.61 41.02 -12.22
C MET A 93 -20.14 42.43 -12.49
N HIS A 94 -19.72 43.44 -11.71
CA HIS A 94 -20.14 44.83 -11.87
C HIS A 94 -19.12 45.69 -12.65
N GLY A 95 -18.16 45.05 -13.33
CA GLY A 95 -17.06 45.72 -14.02
C GLY A 95 -15.85 45.99 -13.10
N GLY A 96 -14.68 46.10 -13.72
CA GLY A 96 -13.39 46.27 -13.02
C GLY A 96 -12.83 44.98 -12.44
N PHE A 97 -11.72 45.13 -11.70
CA PHE A 97 -10.94 44.02 -11.14
C PHE A 97 -10.80 44.16 -9.63
N HIS A 98 -10.61 43.05 -8.94
CA HIS A 98 -10.41 43.02 -7.50
C HIS A 98 -9.36 41.98 -7.11
N ASP A 99 -8.71 42.22 -5.98
CA ASP A 99 -7.64 41.37 -5.45
C ASP A 99 -8.21 40.02 -5.01
N VAL A 100 -7.52 38.93 -5.35
CA VAL A 100 -7.91 37.57 -4.93
C VAL A 100 -7.82 37.40 -3.42
N PHE A 101 -6.77 37.98 -2.80
CA PHE A 101 -6.51 37.89 -1.37
C PHE A 101 -6.78 39.23 -0.71
N ARG A 102 -7.57 39.23 0.37
CA ARG A 102 -7.93 40.44 1.12
C ARG A 102 -8.10 40.11 2.60
N ASN A 103 -7.57 40.96 3.47
CA ASN A 103 -7.61 40.78 4.93
C ASN A 103 -7.04 39.42 5.38
N ARG A 104 -5.85 39.07 4.87
CA ARG A 104 -5.22 37.76 5.10
C ARG A 104 -3.74 37.85 5.44
N LEU A 105 -3.27 36.92 6.27
CA LEU A 105 -1.85 36.61 6.39
C LEU A 105 -1.42 35.81 5.15
N MET A 106 -0.33 36.22 4.51
CA MET A 106 0.12 35.70 3.22
C MET A 106 1.35 34.80 3.37
N PHE A 107 1.30 33.64 2.70
CA PHE A 107 2.34 32.63 2.66
C PHE A 107 2.80 32.45 1.20
N PRO A 108 3.98 32.94 0.79
CA PRO A 108 4.46 32.75 -0.58
C PRO A 108 4.79 31.28 -0.86
N ILE A 109 4.28 30.75 -1.96
CA ILE A 109 4.62 29.41 -2.47
C ILE A 109 5.66 29.60 -3.56
N CYS A 110 6.88 29.14 -3.31
CA CYS A 110 8.02 29.40 -4.19
C CYS A 110 8.44 28.17 -4.99
N ASN A 111 9.10 28.42 -6.12
CA ASN A 111 9.91 27.42 -6.82
C ASN A 111 11.12 27.00 -5.96
N GLU A 112 11.88 26.01 -6.42
CA GLU A 112 13.07 25.49 -5.72
C GLU A 112 14.19 26.53 -5.49
N MET A 113 14.21 27.61 -6.27
CA MET A 113 15.16 28.73 -6.15
C MET A 113 14.67 29.81 -5.17
N GLY A 114 13.45 29.70 -4.64
CA GLY A 114 12.86 30.66 -3.72
C GLY A 114 12.08 31.80 -4.37
N SER A 115 11.93 31.81 -5.70
CA SER A 115 11.07 32.80 -6.38
C SER A 115 9.59 32.43 -6.22
N PRO A 116 8.70 33.38 -5.87
CA PRO A 116 7.29 33.09 -5.66
C PRO A 116 6.58 32.75 -6.98
N LEU A 117 5.72 31.74 -6.92
CA LEU A 117 4.88 31.29 -8.03
C LEU A 117 3.38 31.43 -7.72
N ALA A 118 3.03 31.42 -6.43
CA ALA A 118 1.66 31.47 -5.94
C ALA A 118 1.64 31.89 -4.46
N PHE A 119 0.44 31.97 -3.87
CA PHE A 119 0.26 32.28 -2.47
C PHE A 119 -0.74 31.34 -1.80
N GLY A 120 -0.42 30.92 -0.58
CA GLY A 120 -1.40 30.52 0.41
C GLY A 120 -1.78 31.73 1.26
N ALA A 121 -2.98 31.72 1.82
CA ALA A 121 -3.45 32.83 2.63
C ALA A 121 -4.39 32.38 3.75
N ARG A 122 -4.21 32.93 4.94
CA ARG A 122 -5.06 32.67 6.11
C ARG A 122 -5.95 33.87 6.41
N ALA A 123 -7.25 33.64 6.59
CA ALA A 123 -8.18 34.65 7.08
C ALA A 123 -7.75 35.20 8.45
N LEU A 124 -7.78 36.53 8.58
CA LEU A 124 -7.57 37.22 9.85
C LEU A 124 -8.89 37.46 10.59
N ASP A 125 -10.00 37.56 9.84
CA ASP A 125 -11.35 37.62 10.39
C ASP A 125 -11.90 36.18 10.60
N PRO A 126 -12.29 35.80 11.83
CA PRO A 126 -12.94 34.52 12.11
C PRO A 126 -14.26 34.30 11.37
N ALA A 127 -14.95 35.35 10.92
CA ALA A 127 -16.20 35.27 10.18
C ALA A 127 -16.02 34.88 8.70
N GLU A 128 -14.79 34.92 8.18
CA GLU A 128 -14.48 34.50 6.82
C GLU A 128 -14.78 33.00 6.62
N ARG A 129 -15.55 32.69 5.57
CA ARG A 129 -16.05 31.33 5.29
C ARG A 129 -14.93 30.29 5.16
N ALA A 130 -13.77 30.68 4.62
CA ALA A 130 -12.62 29.79 4.43
C ALA A 130 -11.41 30.30 5.22
N LYS A 131 -10.99 29.52 6.23
CA LYS A 131 -9.84 29.80 7.09
C LYS A 131 -8.54 29.90 6.29
N TYR A 132 -8.34 29.00 5.32
CA TYR A 132 -7.21 29.02 4.38
C TYR A 132 -7.72 28.98 2.94
N ILE A 133 -7.06 29.72 2.07
CA ILE A 133 -7.25 29.67 0.62
C ILE A 133 -5.88 29.66 -0.07
N ASN A 134 -5.81 29.05 -1.25
CA ASN A 134 -4.62 29.04 -2.09
C ASN A 134 -4.92 29.69 -3.43
N SER A 135 -3.89 30.21 -4.09
CA SER A 135 -3.96 30.54 -5.51
C SER A 135 -4.54 29.37 -6.30
N GLN A 136 -5.31 29.68 -7.34
CA GLN A 136 -5.71 28.70 -8.35
C GLN A 136 -4.48 28.26 -9.15
N GLU A 137 -4.62 27.17 -9.91
CA GLU A 137 -3.57 26.76 -10.84
C GLU A 137 -3.41 27.79 -11.95
N THR A 138 -2.16 28.03 -12.33
CA THR A 138 -1.76 28.98 -13.35
C THR A 138 -0.70 28.34 -14.25
N PRO A 139 -0.40 28.94 -15.41
CA PRO A 139 0.73 28.51 -16.24
C PRO A 139 2.09 28.45 -15.52
N ILE A 140 2.28 29.18 -14.42
CA ILE A 140 3.53 29.19 -13.65
C ILE A 140 3.43 28.39 -12.34
N TYR A 141 2.25 27.91 -11.96
CA TYR A 141 2.01 27.20 -10.70
C TYR A 141 0.98 26.08 -10.86
N GLN A 142 1.45 24.85 -10.68
CA GLN A 142 0.62 23.64 -10.63
C GLN A 142 0.68 23.08 -9.21
N LYS A 143 -0.47 22.98 -8.54
CA LYS A 143 -0.54 22.56 -7.14
C LYS A 143 -0.02 21.14 -6.98
N GLY A 144 -0.32 20.28 -7.96
CA GLY A 144 0.14 18.89 -8.01
C GLY A 144 1.65 18.70 -8.19
N ASP A 145 2.42 19.76 -8.43
CA ASP A 145 3.88 19.68 -8.65
C ASP A 145 4.69 20.30 -7.51
N HIS A 146 4.05 21.11 -6.68
CA HIS A 146 4.71 21.93 -5.67
C HIS A 146 4.28 21.54 -4.27
N VAL A 147 5.22 21.66 -3.33
CA VAL A 147 4.98 21.59 -1.90
C VAL A 147 5.48 22.89 -1.26
N TYR A 148 4.87 23.29 -0.16
CA TYR A 148 5.28 24.48 0.57
C TYR A 148 6.67 24.30 1.19
N ALA A 149 7.45 25.38 1.22
CA ALA A 149 8.76 25.48 1.87
C ALA A 149 9.90 24.59 1.34
N LEU A 150 9.72 23.84 0.23
CA LEU A 150 10.80 22.99 -0.31
C LEU A 150 12.10 23.74 -0.57
N HIS A 151 12.04 24.98 -1.07
CA HIS A 151 13.21 25.83 -1.27
C HIS A 151 13.99 26.12 0.02
N LEU A 152 13.32 26.15 1.17
CA LEU A 152 13.90 26.34 2.50
C LEU A 152 14.35 25.04 3.15
N ALA A 153 13.72 23.92 2.76
CA ALA A 153 13.91 22.62 3.39
C ALA A 153 14.90 21.72 2.65
N LYS A 154 15.11 21.90 1.34
CA LYS A 154 15.89 20.99 0.47
C LYS A 154 17.27 20.61 1.02
N ASP A 155 17.98 21.54 1.64
CA ASP A 155 19.32 21.26 2.17
C ASP A 155 19.26 20.50 3.49
N ALA A 156 18.29 20.80 4.35
CA ALA A 156 18.04 20.03 5.57
C ALA A 156 17.54 18.61 5.24
N ILE A 157 16.70 18.46 4.21
CA ILE A 157 16.24 17.16 3.71
C ILE A 157 17.44 16.32 3.25
N ARG A 158 18.36 16.90 2.48
CA ARG A 158 19.59 16.22 2.04
C ARG A 158 20.48 15.80 3.20
N GLN A 159 20.65 16.67 4.20
CA GLN A 159 21.48 16.39 5.37
C GLN A 159 20.87 15.30 6.26
N ALA A 160 19.56 15.32 6.45
CA ALA A 160 18.85 14.33 7.27
C ALA A 160 18.54 13.03 6.51
N ASP A 161 18.71 13.03 5.18
CA ASP A 161 18.22 12.02 4.24
C ASP A 161 16.78 11.59 4.52
N ARG A 162 15.93 12.59 4.79
CA ARG A 162 14.51 12.41 5.11
C ARG A 162 13.77 13.71 4.89
N VAL A 163 12.54 13.62 4.39
CA VAL A 163 11.58 14.73 4.39
C VAL A 163 10.45 14.47 5.38
N LEU A 164 10.07 15.49 6.14
CA LEU A 164 8.86 15.50 6.96
C LEU A 164 7.75 16.23 6.20
N VAL A 165 6.66 15.55 5.87
CA VAL A 165 5.50 16.13 5.18
C VAL A 165 4.38 16.32 6.20
N VAL A 166 3.83 17.53 6.24
CA VAL A 166 2.70 17.92 7.10
C VAL A 166 1.58 18.55 6.27
N GLU A 167 0.44 18.86 6.89
CA GLU A 167 -0.73 19.37 6.17
C GLU A 167 -0.73 20.89 5.99
N GLY A 168 -0.30 21.64 7.02
CA GLY A 168 -0.50 23.08 7.08
C GLY A 168 0.77 23.93 6.94
N TYR A 169 0.57 25.16 6.46
CA TYR A 169 1.62 26.20 6.43
C TYR A 169 2.19 26.48 7.82
N MET A 170 1.30 26.59 8.82
CA MET A 170 1.69 26.92 10.19
C MET A 170 2.51 25.82 10.84
N ASP A 171 2.22 24.55 10.53
CA ASP A 171 2.99 23.41 11.05
C ASP A 171 4.42 23.45 10.55
N VAL A 172 4.63 23.69 9.26
CA VAL A 172 5.97 23.85 8.67
C VAL A 172 6.72 25.01 9.30
N ILE A 173 6.05 26.15 9.50
CA ILE A 173 6.68 27.33 10.11
C ILE A 173 7.06 27.05 11.57
N ALA A 174 6.18 26.41 12.35
CA ALA A 174 6.43 26.02 13.73
C ALA A 174 7.60 25.03 13.83
N LEU A 175 7.63 24.01 12.97
CA LEU A 175 8.71 23.04 12.86
C LEU A 175 10.05 23.71 12.51
N HIS A 176 10.06 24.61 11.53
CA HIS A 176 11.27 25.34 11.15
C HIS A 176 11.75 26.27 12.27
N GLN A 177 10.84 26.90 13.01
CA GLN A 177 11.18 27.71 14.18
C GLN A 177 11.77 26.86 15.31
N ALA A 178 11.27 25.63 15.49
CA ALA A 178 11.80 24.63 16.41
C ALA A 178 13.14 24.00 15.95
N GLY A 179 13.62 24.34 14.75
CA GLY A 179 14.87 23.84 14.18
C GLY A 179 14.73 22.52 13.41
N ILE A 180 13.51 22.04 13.19
CA ILE A 180 13.20 20.89 12.33
C ILE A 180 12.95 21.44 10.92
N ARG A 181 14.02 21.56 10.15
CA ARG A 181 14.04 22.33 8.90
C ARG A 181 13.80 21.47 7.67
N GLU A 182 13.68 20.15 7.83
CA GLU A 182 13.34 19.19 6.79
C GLU A 182 11.82 19.06 6.53
N ALA A 183 11.02 19.99 7.07
CA ALA A 183 9.57 19.97 6.97
C ALA A 183 9.05 20.68 5.71
N VAL A 184 8.02 20.11 5.08
CA VAL A 184 7.29 20.68 3.95
C VAL A 184 5.80 20.42 4.12
N ALA A 185 4.94 21.18 3.45
CA ALA A 185 3.50 20.92 3.48
C ALA A 185 2.90 20.66 2.10
N VAL A 186 1.93 19.76 2.06
CA VAL A 186 1.03 19.63 0.93
C VAL A 186 0.09 20.84 0.87
N LEU A 187 -0.31 21.24 -0.33
CA LEU A 187 -1.02 22.51 -0.54
C LEU A 187 -2.55 22.33 -0.46
N GLY A 188 -3.05 21.56 0.51
CA GLY A 188 -4.49 21.30 0.73
C GLY A 188 -5.09 20.22 -0.18
N THR A 189 -4.33 19.19 -0.52
CA THR A 189 -4.76 17.93 -1.18
C THR A 189 -3.90 16.80 -0.66
N ALA A 190 -4.29 15.55 -0.91
CA ALA A 190 -3.37 14.42 -0.79
C ALA A 190 -2.10 14.64 -1.63
N MET A 191 -0.96 14.11 -1.18
CA MET A 191 0.30 14.21 -1.90
C MET A 191 0.18 13.49 -3.25
N THR A 192 0.66 14.12 -4.31
CA THR A 192 0.67 13.54 -5.66
C THR A 192 1.95 12.73 -5.92
N GLN A 193 1.93 11.89 -6.96
CA GLN A 193 3.15 11.21 -7.43
C GLN A 193 4.22 12.20 -7.88
N GLN A 194 3.83 13.34 -8.49
CA GLN A 194 4.78 14.31 -8.99
C GLN A 194 5.44 15.11 -7.85
N GLN A 195 4.69 15.51 -6.83
CA GLN A 195 5.23 16.06 -5.59
C GLN A 195 6.21 15.08 -4.94
N ALA A 196 5.83 13.80 -4.83
CA ALA A 196 6.70 12.76 -4.28
C ALA A 196 8.02 12.67 -5.08
N ARG A 197 7.96 12.53 -6.41
CA ARG A 197 9.16 12.50 -7.28
C ARG A 197 10.03 13.73 -7.08
N ASN A 198 9.42 14.91 -6.98
CA ASN A 198 10.14 16.17 -6.80
C ASN A 198 10.89 16.19 -5.45
N LEU A 199 10.28 15.66 -4.39
CA LEU A 199 10.90 15.52 -3.06
C LEU A 199 12.05 14.51 -3.04
N LEU A 200 11.89 13.35 -3.70
CA LEU A 200 12.88 12.27 -3.64
C LEU A 200 14.24 12.64 -4.26
N ARG A 201 14.31 13.67 -5.11
CA ARG A 201 15.59 14.21 -5.61
C ARG A 201 16.49 14.73 -4.48
N PHE A 202 15.94 14.99 -3.30
CA PHE A 202 16.64 15.53 -2.15
C PHE A 202 16.90 14.49 -1.05
N THR A 203 16.35 13.29 -1.13
CA THR A 203 16.56 12.19 -0.16
C THR A 203 17.02 10.93 -0.90
N PRO A 204 18.34 10.66 -0.97
CA PRO A 204 18.88 9.45 -1.58
C PRO A 204 18.29 8.14 -1.03
N GLY A 205 18.08 8.07 0.29
CA GLY A 205 17.42 6.95 0.98
C GLY A 205 15.91 6.92 0.79
N LYS A 206 15.35 7.87 0.03
CA LYS A 206 13.92 7.98 -0.32
C LYS A 206 13.00 7.95 0.90
N ARG A 207 13.40 8.55 2.03
CA ARG A 207 12.67 8.47 3.29
C ARG A 207 11.69 9.63 3.42
N VAL A 208 10.42 9.31 3.57
CA VAL A 208 9.34 10.28 3.78
C VAL A 208 8.64 9.94 5.08
N LEU A 209 8.67 10.87 6.02
CA LEU A 209 7.87 10.83 7.24
C LEU A 209 6.66 11.74 7.06
N VAL A 210 5.46 11.27 7.38
CA VAL A 210 4.24 12.07 7.25
C VAL A 210 3.59 12.23 8.62
N SER A 211 3.21 13.47 8.96
CA SER A 211 2.42 13.78 10.14
C SER A 211 1.06 14.32 9.70
N PHE A 212 -0.01 13.61 10.08
CA PHE A 212 -1.39 14.01 9.82
C PHE A 212 -2.05 14.55 11.08
N ASP A 213 -3.04 15.42 10.91
CA ASP A 213 -3.79 15.99 12.03
C ASP A 213 -4.60 14.90 12.77
N ALA A 214 -4.55 14.90 14.10
CA ALA A 214 -5.07 13.82 14.94
C ALA A 214 -6.59 13.89 15.24
N ASP A 215 -7.36 14.74 14.56
CA ASP A 215 -8.77 14.92 14.90
C ASP A 215 -9.66 13.70 14.52
N ALA A 216 -10.83 13.59 15.16
CA ALA A 216 -11.70 12.42 15.00
C ALA A 216 -12.25 12.25 13.57
N ALA A 217 -12.34 13.33 12.79
CA ALA A 217 -12.60 13.28 11.35
C ALA A 217 -11.32 12.91 10.56
N GLY A 218 -10.18 13.32 11.07
CA GLY A 218 -8.82 13.05 10.64
C GLY A 218 -8.40 11.60 10.76
N ARG A 219 -8.88 10.78 11.71
CA ARG A 219 -8.46 9.35 11.75
C ARG A 219 -8.99 8.51 10.56
N GLU A 220 -10.23 8.74 10.14
CA GLU A 220 -10.81 8.10 8.94
C GLU A 220 -10.32 8.78 7.65
N ALA A 221 -10.18 10.11 7.64
CA ALA A 221 -9.62 10.84 6.50
C ALA A 221 -8.12 10.56 6.29
N ALA A 222 -7.34 10.44 7.36
CA ALA A 222 -5.95 10.01 7.36
C ALA A 222 -5.83 8.56 6.91
N GLY A 223 -6.79 7.68 7.23
CA GLY A 223 -6.84 6.33 6.65
C GLY A 223 -6.85 6.37 5.12
N ARG A 224 -7.76 7.16 4.52
CA ARG A 224 -7.84 7.34 3.06
C ARG A 224 -6.62 8.07 2.48
N GLY A 225 -6.11 9.07 3.20
CA GLY A 225 -4.89 9.79 2.84
C GLY A 225 -3.67 8.87 2.82
N ILE A 226 -3.55 7.96 3.80
CA ILE A 226 -2.47 6.99 3.92
C ILE A 226 -2.56 5.91 2.85
N ASP A 227 -3.76 5.41 2.52
CA ASP A 227 -3.91 4.45 1.41
C ASP A 227 -3.46 5.09 0.08
N THR A 228 -3.86 6.34 -0.16
CA THR A 228 -3.41 7.11 -1.36
C THR A 228 -1.90 7.33 -1.33
N LEU A 229 -1.34 7.68 -0.17
CA LEU A 229 0.10 7.85 -0.01
C LEU A 229 0.88 6.55 -0.20
N GLU A 230 0.34 5.41 0.23
CA GLU A 230 0.95 4.11 0.04
C GLU A 230 1.00 3.74 -1.45
N GLU A 231 -0.06 4.04 -2.21
CA GLU A 231 -0.07 3.89 -3.66
C GLU A 231 0.99 4.75 -4.33
N VAL A 232 1.07 6.04 -3.95
CA VAL A 232 2.12 6.94 -4.40
C VAL A 232 3.50 6.39 -4.01
N ALA A 233 3.64 5.86 -2.79
CA ALA A 233 4.90 5.38 -2.30
C ALA A 233 5.39 4.16 -3.08
N ARG A 234 4.47 3.25 -3.43
CA ARG A 234 4.76 2.10 -4.29
C ARG A 234 5.10 2.52 -5.72
N ALA A 235 4.35 3.46 -6.28
CA ALA A 235 4.55 3.93 -7.65
C ALA A 235 5.91 4.60 -7.86
N VAL A 236 6.43 5.30 -6.84
CA VAL A 236 7.69 6.05 -6.91
C VAL A 236 8.84 5.33 -6.17
N GLY A 237 8.52 4.30 -5.40
CA GLY A 237 9.49 3.49 -4.64
C GLY A 237 10.12 4.25 -3.48
N LEU A 238 9.32 4.97 -2.68
CA LEU A 238 9.78 5.66 -1.46
C LEU A 238 9.47 4.85 -0.19
N HIS A 239 10.25 5.10 0.86
CA HIS A 239 10.05 4.54 2.19
C HIS A 239 9.19 5.48 3.02
N LEU A 240 7.93 5.11 3.20
CA LEU A 240 6.93 5.89 3.93
C LEU A 240 6.89 5.45 5.40
N SER A 241 6.98 6.44 6.29
CA SER A 241 6.70 6.29 7.72
C SER A 241 5.64 7.31 8.13
N VAL A 242 4.84 6.96 9.13
CA VAL A 242 3.78 7.78 9.69
C VAL A 242 4.17 8.18 11.11
N LEU A 243 4.04 9.48 11.39
CA LEU A 243 4.24 10.05 12.70
C LEU A 243 2.88 10.22 13.38
N THR A 244 2.69 9.54 14.50
CA THR A 244 1.51 9.70 15.36
C THR A 244 1.90 10.56 16.56
N MET A 245 1.15 11.64 16.78
CA MET A 245 1.38 12.57 17.89
C MET A 245 0.33 12.32 18.97
N PRO A 246 0.67 11.64 20.08
CA PRO A 246 -0.26 11.50 21.19
C PRO A 246 -0.52 12.88 21.82
N ASP A 247 -1.77 13.11 22.22
CA ASP A 247 -2.23 14.28 22.97
C ASP A 247 -1.99 15.66 22.32
N ALA A 248 -1.80 15.68 21.00
CA ALA A 248 -1.73 16.92 20.22
C ALA A 248 -2.49 16.77 18.90
N LYS A 249 -3.13 17.85 18.46
CA LYS A 249 -3.86 17.87 17.20
C LYS A 249 -2.94 17.95 16.00
N ASP A 250 -1.94 18.82 16.06
CA ASP A 250 -1.04 19.15 14.96
C ASP A 250 0.41 19.35 15.46
N PRO A 251 1.42 19.39 14.57
CA PRO A 251 2.81 19.58 14.97
C PRO A 251 3.07 20.89 15.70
N ASP A 252 2.33 21.96 15.36
CA ASP A 252 2.44 23.26 16.04
C ASP A 252 2.03 23.14 17.52
N GLU A 253 0.87 22.55 17.80
CA GLU A 253 0.40 22.29 19.16
C GLU A 253 1.33 21.35 19.92
N PHE A 254 1.82 20.27 19.30
CA PHE A 254 2.75 19.35 19.95
C PHE A 254 4.03 20.07 20.38
N ILE A 255 4.63 20.87 19.50
CA ILE A 255 5.85 21.63 19.81
C ILE A 255 5.59 22.64 20.94
N GLN A 256 4.44 23.31 20.93
CA GLN A 256 4.10 24.26 21.99
C GLN A 256 3.93 23.60 23.36
N ASN A 257 3.37 22.39 23.40
CA ASN A 257 3.08 21.66 24.64
C ASN A 257 4.29 20.87 25.17
N GLN A 258 5.01 20.17 24.29
CA GLN A 258 6.04 19.19 24.66
C GLN A 258 7.46 19.56 24.20
N GLY A 259 7.60 20.55 23.31
CA GLY A 259 8.89 21.06 22.85
C GLY A 259 9.52 20.30 21.67
N ALA A 260 10.58 20.90 21.13
CA ALA A 260 11.25 20.42 19.91
C ALA A 260 11.97 19.08 20.10
N ASP A 261 12.60 18.86 21.26
CA ASP A 261 13.37 17.62 21.52
C ASP A 261 12.46 16.40 21.68
N ALA A 262 11.27 16.58 22.28
CA ALA A 262 10.24 15.56 22.31
C ALA A 262 9.78 15.20 20.89
N PHE A 263 9.56 16.22 20.04
CA PHE A 263 9.16 15.99 18.64
C PHE A 263 10.26 15.25 17.84
N ARG A 264 11.54 15.63 18.01
CA ARG A 264 12.66 14.90 17.38
C ARG A 264 12.73 13.43 17.82
N SER A 265 12.50 13.19 19.11
CA SER A 265 12.45 11.83 19.65
C SER A 265 11.29 11.05 19.03
N LEU A 266 10.12 11.68 18.85
CA LEU A 266 8.98 11.08 18.19
C LEU A 266 9.30 10.72 16.72
N MET A 267 9.97 11.62 15.98
CA MET A 267 10.38 11.37 14.59
C MET A 267 11.33 10.17 14.45
N ALA A 268 12.16 9.88 15.44
CA ALA A 268 13.03 8.71 15.45
C ALA A 268 12.26 7.39 15.57
N HIS A 269 11.04 7.43 16.14
CA HIS A 269 10.17 6.29 16.36
C HIS A 269 8.98 6.27 15.40
N GLY A 270 9.06 6.97 14.27
CA GLY A 270 8.02 6.96 13.24
C GLY A 270 7.66 5.53 12.84
N GLN A 271 6.38 5.20 12.87
CA GLN A 271 5.89 3.86 12.56
C GLN A 271 5.92 3.66 11.04
N ASP A 272 6.23 2.46 10.56
CA ASP A 272 5.96 2.16 9.16
C ASP A 272 4.44 2.11 8.90
N VAL A 273 4.07 2.16 7.62
CA VAL A 273 2.66 2.18 7.18
C VAL A 273 1.89 0.97 7.70
N VAL A 274 2.52 -0.19 7.78
CA VAL A 274 1.86 -1.45 8.13
C VAL A 274 1.53 -1.46 9.62
N GLY A 275 2.51 -1.11 10.46
CA GLY A 275 2.32 -0.95 11.90
C GLY A 275 1.25 0.08 12.22
N PHE A 276 1.25 1.22 11.52
CA PHE A 276 0.20 2.22 11.66
C PHE A 276 -1.20 1.66 11.32
N GLN A 277 -1.34 0.95 10.20
CA GLN A 277 -2.62 0.37 9.79
C GLN A 277 -3.12 -0.70 10.76
N VAL A 278 -2.20 -1.53 11.28
CA VAL A 278 -2.50 -2.53 12.31
C VAL A 278 -3.06 -1.83 13.56
N GLU A 279 -2.35 -0.84 14.08
CA GLU A 279 -2.77 -0.11 15.28
C GLU A 279 -4.12 0.60 15.08
N ARG A 280 -4.32 1.22 13.91
CA ARG A 280 -5.57 1.89 13.55
C ARG A 280 -6.76 0.94 13.55
N ILE A 281 -6.62 -0.25 12.95
CA ILE A 281 -7.70 -1.24 12.86
C ILE A 281 -8.03 -1.77 14.26
N LEU A 282 -7.00 -2.14 15.03
CA LEU A 282 -7.19 -2.70 16.37
C LEU A 282 -7.81 -1.68 17.33
N SER A 283 -7.38 -0.42 17.30
CA SER A 283 -7.87 0.61 18.23
C SER A 283 -9.28 1.11 17.94
N ARG A 284 -9.86 0.81 16.77
CA ARG A 284 -11.26 1.13 16.43
C ARG A 284 -12.25 0.05 16.88
N ILE A 285 -11.80 -1.20 17.01
CA ILE A 285 -12.69 -2.32 17.32
C ILE A 285 -12.79 -2.45 18.85
N PRO A 286 -13.97 -2.24 19.44
CA PRO A 286 -14.18 -2.45 20.87
C PRO A 286 -14.15 -3.95 21.21
N ASP A 287 -13.94 -4.26 22.49
CA ASP A 287 -14.07 -5.62 23.05
C ASP A 287 -13.18 -6.68 22.37
N LEU A 288 -11.97 -6.28 21.96
CA LEU A 288 -10.92 -7.22 21.54
C LEU A 288 -10.67 -8.28 22.62
N GLY A 289 -10.35 -9.50 22.20
CA GLY A 289 -10.26 -10.67 23.08
C GLY A 289 -11.53 -11.54 23.04
N THR A 290 -12.66 -11.02 22.56
CA THR A 290 -13.84 -11.84 22.26
C THR A 290 -13.72 -12.51 20.88
N SER A 291 -14.31 -13.70 20.73
CA SER A 291 -14.25 -14.44 19.46
C SER A 291 -14.77 -13.62 18.26
N ALA A 292 -15.90 -12.92 18.43
CA ALA A 292 -16.50 -12.10 17.38
C ALA A 292 -15.64 -10.87 17.02
N ALA A 293 -15.11 -10.15 18.02
CA ALA A 293 -14.26 -8.98 17.77
C ALA A 293 -12.93 -9.38 17.14
N ASN A 294 -12.33 -10.49 17.60
CA ASN A 294 -11.09 -11.02 17.03
C ASN A 294 -11.27 -11.45 15.57
N HIS A 295 -12.37 -12.14 15.25
CA HIS A 295 -12.66 -12.54 13.88
C HIS A 295 -12.83 -11.31 12.97
N ARG A 296 -13.56 -10.29 13.45
CA ARG A 296 -13.70 -9.01 12.74
C ARG A 296 -12.35 -8.33 12.53
N ALA A 297 -11.52 -8.23 13.57
CA ALA A 297 -10.21 -7.61 13.49
C ALA A 297 -9.30 -8.31 12.46
N LEU A 298 -9.26 -9.64 12.48
CA LEU A 298 -8.48 -10.43 11.52
C LEU A 298 -9.00 -10.26 10.08
N ALA A 299 -10.32 -10.22 9.88
CA ALA A 299 -10.93 -9.96 8.58
C ALA A 299 -10.58 -8.55 8.05
N GLU A 300 -10.57 -7.53 8.92
CA GLU A 300 -10.21 -6.16 8.57
C GLU A 300 -8.69 -5.97 8.36
N LEU A 301 -7.84 -6.79 9.00
CA LEU A 301 -6.39 -6.82 8.79
C LEU A 301 -5.99 -7.58 7.51
N ALA A 302 -6.84 -8.46 7.00
CA ALA A 302 -6.53 -9.27 5.82
C ALA A 302 -6.08 -8.47 4.59
N PRO A 303 -6.67 -7.30 4.22
CA PRO A 303 -6.17 -6.47 3.13
C PRO A 303 -4.78 -5.87 3.39
N VAL A 304 -4.44 -5.57 4.64
CA VAL A 304 -3.08 -5.12 5.04
C VAL A 304 -2.10 -6.27 4.83
N PHE A 305 -2.47 -7.47 5.27
CA PHE A 305 -1.67 -8.67 5.10
C PHE A 305 -1.44 -9.07 3.64
N ARG A 306 -2.47 -8.97 2.79
CA ARG A 306 -2.33 -9.27 1.35
C ARG A 306 -1.35 -8.34 0.63
N ARG A 307 -1.11 -7.14 1.16
CA ARG A 307 -0.10 -6.20 0.64
C ARG A 307 1.33 -6.56 1.07
N LEU A 308 1.47 -7.33 2.16
CA LEU A 308 2.74 -7.89 2.61
C LEU A 308 3.01 -9.16 1.79
N ASP A 309 3.81 -9.02 0.74
CA ASP A 309 4.24 -10.07 -0.19
C ASP A 309 5.12 -11.16 0.42
N SER A 310 5.45 -11.10 1.72
CA SER A 310 6.31 -12.05 2.41
C SER A 310 5.93 -12.23 3.88
N PRO A 311 5.86 -13.48 4.39
CA PRO A 311 5.69 -13.77 5.81
C PRO A 311 6.74 -13.12 6.71
N ALA A 312 8.00 -13.05 6.26
CA ALA A 312 9.09 -12.44 7.03
C ALA A 312 8.86 -10.93 7.27
N ARG A 313 8.14 -10.26 6.36
CA ARG A 313 7.76 -8.84 6.53
C ARG A 313 6.59 -8.68 7.49
N ALA A 314 5.77 -9.70 7.68
CA ALA A 314 4.58 -9.65 8.53
C ALA A 314 4.85 -10.09 9.98
N GLU A 315 5.88 -10.92 10.18
CA GLU A 315 6.29 -11.46 11.48
C GLU A 315 6.41 -10.42 12.61
N PRO A 316 7.02 -9.23 12.39
CA PRO A 316 7.12 -8.22 13.46
C PRO A 316 5.77 -7.74 14.01
N TYR A 317 4.70 -7.82 13.22
CA TYR A 317 3.36 -7.37 13.64
C TYR A 317 2.56 -8.49 14.31
N PHE A 318 2.91 -9.76 14.11
CA PHE A 318 2.18 -10.89 14.71
C PHE A 318 2.16 -10.81 16.22
N LYS A 319 3.28 -10.44 16.84
CA LYS A 319 3.38 -10.23 18.28
C LYS A 319 2.38 -9.19 18.79
N THR A 320 2.32 -8.02 18.14
CA THR A 320 1.41 -6.93 18.51
C THR A 320 -0.06 -7.35 18.34
N ILE A 321 -0.39 -7.99 17.23
CA ILE A 321 -1.74 -8.46 16.92
C ILE A 321 -2.16 -9.55 17.91
N ALA A 322 -1.31 -10.55 18.13
CA ALA A 322 -1.56 -11.65 19.05
C ALA A 322 -1.83 -11.13 20.47
N PHE A 323 -0.99 -10.21 20.95
CA PHE A 323 -1.16 -9.58 22.26
C PHE A 323 -2.49 -8.84 22.39
N ARG A 324 -2.85 -7.99 21.41
CA ARG A 324 -4.10 -7.20 21.45
C ARG A 324 -5.35 -8.05 21.29
N LEU A 325 -5.29 -9.16 20.56
CA LEU A 325 -6.40 -10.07 20.35
C LEU A 325 -6.49 -11.18 21.42
N GLY A 326 -5.48 -11.34 22.27
CA GLY A 326 -5.40 -12.48 23.20
C GLY A 326 -5.28 -13.83 22.48
N LEU A 327 -4.65 -13.85 21.31
CA LEU A 327 -4.41 -15.05 20.50
C LEU A 327 -2.93 -15.45 20.57
N SER A 328 -2.61 -16.66 20.11
CA SER A 328 -1.20 -17.04 19.90
C SER A 328 -0.67 -16.43 18.60
N GLU A 329 0.63 -16.12 18.55
CA GLU A 329 1.30 -15.66 17.32
C GLU A 329 1.14 -16.69 16.18
N TYR A 330 1.13 -17.98 16.53
CA TYR A 330 0.87 -19.07 15.58
C TYR A 330 -0.52 -18.96 14.94
N SER A 331 -1.57 -18.71 15.71
CA SER A 331 -2.94 -18.53 15.19
C SER A 331 -3.05 -17.34 14.25
N VAL A 332 -2.38 -16.22 14.58
CA VAL A 332 -2.32 -15.04 13.71
C VAL A 332 -1.57 -15.35 12.41
N SER A 333 -0.46 -16.08 12.49
CA SER A 333 0.33 -16.50 11.33
C SER A 333 -0.44 -17.43 10.38
N LEU A 334 -1.27 -18.34 10.92
CA LEU A 334 -2.11 -19.24 10.14
C LEU A 334 -3.16 -18.46 9.35
N GLU A 335 -3.83 -17.49 9.99
CA GLU A 335 -4.80 -16.64 9.32
C GLU A 335 -4.12 -15.77 8.25
N PHE A 336 -2.95 -15.20 8.54
CA PHE A 336 -2.13 -14.47 7.56
C PHE A 336 -1.80 -15.34 6.32
N ASN A 337 -1.33 -16.57 6.53
CA ASN A 337 -0.96 -17.50 5.46
C ASN A 337 -2.16 -17.94 4.62
N LYS A 338 -3.35 -18.07 5.22
CA LYS A 338 -4.60 -18.33 4.49
C LYS A 338 -4.90 -17.21 3.47
N HIS A 339 -4.69 -15.95 3.85
CA HIS A 339 -4.89 -14.80 2.96
C HIS A 339 -3.80 -14.65 1.90
N LEU A 340 -2.56 -15.07 2.17
CA LEU A 340 -1.51 -15.16 1.15
C LEU A 340 -1.81 -16.23 0.08
N ARG A 341 -2.34 -17.38 0.47
CA ARG A 341 -2.74 -18.45 -0.47
C ARG A 341 -3.88 -17.99 -1.39
N HIS A 342 -4.77 -17.11 -0.90
CA HIS A 342 -5.81 -16.47 -1.71
C HIS A 342 -5.30 -15.36 -2.67
N ASN A 343 -4.05 -14.88 -2.56
CA ASN A 343 -3.43 -13.97 -3.54
C ASN A 343 -3.00 -14.69 -4.84
N VAL A 344 -3.07 -16.02 -4.89
CA VAL A 344 -2.97 -16.78 -6.15
C VAL A 344 -4.37 -16.89 -6.78
N ALA A 345 -5.00 -15.75 -7.06
CA ALA A 345 -6.00 -15.72 -8.12
C ALA A 345 -5.24 -15.89 -9.45
N PRO A 346 -5.71 -16.75 -10.38
CA PRO A 346 -4.97 -17.06 -11.59
C PRO A 346 -4.80 -15.78 -12.40
N ARG A 347 -3.55 -15.33 -12.55
CA ARG A 347 -3.22 -14.37 -13.61
C ARG A 347 -3.71 -15.00 -14.91
N ALA A 348 -4.67 -14.34 -15.56
CA ALA A 348 -5.10 -14.68 -16.92
C ALA A 348 -3.84 -14.77 -17.79
N GLY A 349 -3.39 -15.99 -18.08
CA GLY A 349 -2.12 -16.27 -18.75
C GLY A 349 -1.23 -17.36 -18.11
N THR A 350 -1.58 -17.95 -16.96
CA THR A 350 -0.80 -19.11 -16.45
C THR A 350 -1.00 -20.35 -17.31
N ARG A 351 0.11 -20.82 -17.88
CA ARG A 351 0.26 -22.01 -18.73
C ARG A 351 -0.56 -23.22 -18.21
N PRO A 352 -1.11 -24.07 -19.11
CA PRO A 352 -1.93 -25.25 -18.77
C PRO A 352 -1.34 -26.20 -17.72
N VAL A 353 -0.01 -26.19 -17.57
CA VAL A 353 0.74 -27.06 -16.64
C VAL A 353 0.51 -26.69 -15.17
N ALA A 354 0.40 -25.40 -14.83
CA ALA A 354 0.25 -24.96 -13.43
C ALA A 354 -1.13 -25.31 -12.86
N VAL A 355 -2.17 -25.25 -13.70
CA VAL A 355 -3.56 -25.61 -13.32
C VAL A 355 -3.70 -27.12 -13.09
N ALA A 356 -3.03 -27.94 -13.90
CA ALA A 356 -3.02 -29.40 -13.73
C ALA A 356 -2.34 -29.81 -12.41
N GLN A 357 -1.17 -29.23 -12.11
CA GLN A 357 -0.44 -29.49 -10.86
C GLN A 357 -1.24 -29.09 -9.61
N GLN A 358 -2.01 -27.99 -9.69
CA GLN A 358 -2.87 -27.56 -8.60
C GLN A 358 -4.03 -28.54 -8.35
N ARG A 359 -4.67 -29.06 -9.42
CA ARG A 359 -5.72 -30.07 -9.30
C ARG A 359 -5.22 -31.39 -8.74
N GLU A 360 -4.03 -31.82 -9.14
CA GLU A 360 -3.36 -33.01 -8.61
C GLU A 360 -3.08 -32.87 -7.10
N ALA A 361 -2.58 -31.70 -6.66
CA ALA A 361 -2.31 -31.43 -5.24
C ALA A 361 -3.60 -31.37 -4.40
N GLU A 362 -4.70 -30.82 -4.96
CA GLU A 362 -6.01 -30.83 -4.31
C GLU A 362 -6.56 -32.26 -4.17
N ALA A 363 -6.44 -33.08 -5.22
CA ALA A 363 -6.83 -34.49 -5.19
C ALA A 363 -6.02 -35.30 -4.17
N GLU A 364 -4.71 -35.07 -4.08
CA GLU A 364 -3.84 -35.69 -3.08
C GLU A 364 -4.32 -35.40 -1.65
N ARG A 365 -4.56 -34.12 -1.34
CA ARG A 365 -5.03 -33.67 -0.02
C ARG A 365 -6.40 -34.26 0.32
N GLY A 366 -7.30 -34.32 -0.66
CA GLY A 366 -8.60 -34.96 -0.52
C GLY A 366 -8.51 -36.46 -0.23
N LEU A 367 -7.61 -37.19 -0.90
CA LEU A 367 -7.35 -38.60 -0.59
C LEU A 367 -6.75 -38.78 0.81
N ILE A 368 -5.80 -37.94 1.22
CA ILE A 368 -5.23 -37.99 2.59
C ILE A 368 -6.33 -37.78 3.63
N HIS A 369 -7.21 -36.80 3.42
CA HIS A 369 -8.35 -36.55 4.29
C HIS A 369 -9.22 -37.81 4.44
N LEU A 370 -9.61 -38.41 3.32
CA LEU A 370 -10.44 -39.63 3.30
C LEU A 370 -9.73 -40.85 3.89
N MET A 371 -8.42 -41.00 3.72
CA MET A 371 -7.63 -42.07 4.35
C MET A 371 -7.60 -41.97 5.87
N VAL A 372 -7.70 -40.77 6.43
CA VAL A 372 -7.73 -40.59 7.89
C VAL A 372 -9.14 -40.80 8.45
N GLU A 373 -10.16 -40.37 7.72
CA GLU A 373 -11.57 -40.58 8.11
C GLU A 373 -12.05 -42.02 7.98
N ASP A 374 -11.55 -42.75 6.98
CA ASP A 374 -11.99 -44.11 6.66
C ASP A 374 -10.80 -45.00 6.31
N THR A 375 -10.55 -45.99 7.16
CA THR A 375 -9.43 -46.93 6.99
C THR A 375 -9.64 -47.90 5.82
N GLU A 376 -10.89 -48.16 5.40
CA GLU A 376 -11.15 -49.04 4.25
C GLU A 376 -10.70 -48.41 2.93
N ILE A 377 -10.77 -47.08 2.84
CA ILE A 377 -10.31 -46.30 1.68
C ILE A 377 -8.79 -46.46 1.47
N ARG A 378 -8.00 -46.70 2.52
CA ARG A 378 -6.54 -46.91 2.40
C ARG A 378 -6.20 -48.09 1.51
N ARG A 379 -6.95 -49.18 1.64
CA ARG A 379 -6.79 -50.38 0.81
C ARG A 379 -7.17 -50.09 -0.64
N VAL A 380 -8.28 -49.38 -0.85
CA VAL A 380 -8.73 -48.97 -2.19
C VAL A 380 -7.66 -48.12 -2.88
N ILE A 381 -7.09 -47.14 -2.18
CA ILE A 381 -6.03 -46.28 -2.72
C ILE A 381 -4.75 -47.08 -3.00
N ALA A 382 -4.33 -47.96 -2.10
CA ALA A 382 -3.17 -48.81 -2.28
C ALA A 382 -3.30 -49.72 -3.51
N GLU A 383 -4.45 -50.36 -3.72
CA GLU A 383 -4.72 -51.23 -4.88
C GLU A 383 -4.84 -50.44 -6.19
N SER A 384 -5.38 -49.21 -6.13
CA SER A 384 -5.69 -48.42 -7.34
C SER A 384 -4.51 -47.60 -7.83
N LEU A 385 -3.68 -47.09 -6.91
CA LEU A 385 -2.50 -46.26 -7.19
C LEU A 385 -1.19 -46.99 -6.88
N ASP A 386 -1.18 -48.32 -6.96
CA ASP A 386 -0.01 -49.17 -6.68
C ASP A 386 1.25 -48.71 -7.45
N SER A 387 1.10 -48.45 -8.75
CA SER A 387 2.18 -47.98 -9.64
C SER A 387 2.15 -46.47 -9.93
N VAL A 388 1.30 -45.72 -9.24
CA VAL A 388 1.13 -44.27 -9.43
C VAL A 388 1.46 -43.55 -8.12
N PRO A 389 2.54 -42.78 -8.04
CA PRO A 389 2.90 -42.05 -6.84
C PRO A 389 1.94 -40.87 -6.60
N PHE A 390 1.82 -40.47 -5.34
CA PHE A 390 1.21 -39.19 -5.00
C PHE A 390 2.04 -38.02 -5.58
N PRO A 391 1.39 -36.94 -6.03
CA PRO A 391 2.05 -35.79 -6.67
C PRO A 391 3.19 -35.15 -5.86
N THR A 392 3.10 -35.14 -4.53
CA THR A 392 4.09 -34.52 -3.65
C THR A 392 4.91 -35.55 -2.87
N PRO A 393 6.20 -35.30 -2.60
CA PRO A 393 7.04 -36.21 -1.81
C PRO A 393 6.50 -36.48 -0.40
N ASN A 394 5.93 -35.45 0.25
CA ASN A 394 5.36 -35.57 1.59
C ASN A 394 4.06 -36.37 1.56
N GLY A 395 3.21 -36.16 0.56
CA GLY A 395 1.99 -36.94 0.36
C GLY A 395 2.28 -38.42 0.10
N GLN A 396 3.30 -38.71 -0.71
CA GLN A 396 3.73 -40.09 -0.97
C GLN A 396 4.22 -40.79 0.30
N ARG A 397 5.11 -40.15 1.07
CA ARG A 397 5.60 -40.72 2.33
C ARG A 397 4.46 -40.93 3.33
N LEU A 398 3.54 -39.97 3.42
CA LEU A 398 2.38 -40.10 4.29
C LEU A 398 1.46 -41.26 3.85
N ARG A 399 1.22 -41.43 2.55
CA ARG A 399 0.44 -42.55 2.00
C ARG A 399 1.06 -43.89 2.40
N GLU A 400 2.36 -44.06 2.20
CA GLU A 400 3.08 -45.30 2.54
C GLU A 400 2.97 -45.60 4.04
N ARG A 401 3.18 -44.59 4.89
CA ARG A 401 3.03 -44.73 6.35
C ARG A 401 1.60 -45.04 6.77
N LEU A 402 0.60 -44.40 6.18
CA LEU A 402 -0.83 -44.65 6.49
C LEU A 402 -1.29 -46.07 6.12
N VAL A 403 -0.68 -46.69 5.10
CA VAL A 403 -0.95 -48.08 4.68
C VAL A 403 -0.12 -49.10 5.47
N SER A 404 1.00 -48.68 6.09
CA SER A 404 1.90 -49.53 6.87
C SER A 404 1.89 -49.18 8.37
N ASP A 405 2.91 -48.45 8.85
CA ASP A 405 3.21 -48.27 10.27
C ASP A 405 2.15 -47.45 11.03
N LEU A 406 1.38 -46.63 10.32
CA LEU A 406 0.29 -45.80 10.85
C LEU A 406 -1.11 -46.37 10.50
N ALA A 407 -1.19 -47.61 10.01
CA ALA A 407 -2.45 -48.27 9.66
C ALA A 407 -3.45 -48.34 10.83
N HIS A 408 -2.94 -48.41 12.06
CA HIS A 408 -3.74 -48.49 13.28
C HIS A 408 -4.35 -47.15 13.73
N LEU A 409 -3.85 -46.02 13.24
CA LEU A 409 -4.32 -44.69 13.64
C LEU A 409 -5.57 -44.28 12.87
N LYS A 410 -6.66 -43.96 13.58
CA LYS A 410 -7.99 -43.66 13.01
C LYS A 410 -8.51 -42.25 13.30
N SER A 411 -7.66 -41.37 13.85
CA SER A 411 -8.08 -40.02 14.21
C SER A 411 -6.99 -38.99 13.92
N TRP A 412 -7.43 -37.78 13.59
CA TRP A 412 -6.54 -36.65 13.33
C TRP A 412 -5.60 -36.32 14.50
N PRO A 413 -6.05 -36.26 15.77
CA PRO A 413 -5.15 -35.98 16.88
C PRO A 413 -4.04 -37.02 17.04
N ALA A 414 -4.38 -38.31 16.97
CA ALA A 414 -3.41 -39.39 17.11
C ALA A 414 -2.40 -39.40 15.95
N LEU A 415 -2.83 -39.04 14.74
CA LEU A 415 -1.94 -38.91 13.59
C LEU A 415 -0.99 -37.72 13.72
N VAL A 416 -1.45 -36.57 14.23
CA VAL A 416 -0.61 -35.38 14.46
C VAL A 416 0.46 -35.66 15.51
N GLU A 417 0.10 -36.37 16.57
CA GLU A 417 1.03 -36.78 17.63
C GLU A 417 2.07 -37.78 17.12
N ALA A 418 1.65 -38.83 16.38
CA ALA A 418 2.57 -39.83 15.81
C ALA A 418 3.51 -39.29 14.72
N LEU A 419 3.22 -38.09 14.19
CA LEU A 419 4.03 -37.40 13.18
C LEU A 419 4.83 -36.24 13.77
N GLU A 420 4.87 -36.07 15.09
CA GLU A 420 5.59 -34.97 15.70
C GLU A 420 7.07 -34.91 15.27
N GLY A 421 7.51 -33.76 14.76
CA GLY A 421 8.86 -33.56 14.26
C GLY A 421 9.16 -34.18 12.89
N SER A 422 8.16 -34.80 12.25
CA SER A 422 8.31 -35.37 10.90
C SER A 422 7.94 -34.35 9.81
N PRO A 423 8.52 -34.45 8.60
CA PRO A 423 8.21 -33.54 7.50
C PRO A 423 6.77 -33.66 6.98
N GLU A 424 6.05 -34.74 7.33
CA GLU A 424 4.64 -34.94 7.00
C GLU A 424 3.68 -34.22 7.96
N GLN A 425 4.14 -33.83 9.15
CA GLN A 425 3.28 -33.20 10.18
C GLN A 425 2.59 -31.94 9.65
N SER A 426 3.34 -31.09 8.93
CA SER A 426 2.79 -29.87 8.32
C SER A 426 1.72 -30.17 7.29
N LEU A 427 1.85 -31.27 6.52
CA LEU A 427 0.85 -31.67 5.54
C LEU A 427 -0.43 -32.17 6.23
N VAL A 428 -0.30 -32.97 7.29
CA VAL A 428 -1.45 -33.46 8.06
C VAL A 428 -2.21 -32.32 8.74
N LEU A 429 -1.50 -31.34 9.30
CA LEU A 429 -2.12 -30.15 9.88
C LEU A 429 -2.82 -29.30 8.80
N ASP A 430 -2.17 -29.08 7.66
CA ASP A 430 -2.77 -28.37 6.52
C ASP A 430 -4.08 -29.04 6.07
N VAL A 431 -4.08 -30.36 5.87
CA VAL A 431 -5.25 -31.12 5.41
C VAL A 431 -6.35 -31.15 6.48
N ARG A 432 -6.00 -31.28 7.77
CA ARG A 432 -6.99 -31.31 8.87
C ARG A 432 -7.86 -30.06 8.93
N PHE A 433 -7.28 -28.89 8.66
CA PHE A 433 -7.96 -27.59 8.74
C PHE A 433 -8.45 -27.08 7.38
N GLU A 434 -8.28 -27.87 6.31
CA GLU A 434 -8.79 -27.57 4.98
C GLU A 434 -10.29 -27.91 4.90
N ASP A 435 -11.08 -26.97 4.39
CA ASP A 435 -12.53 -27.15 4.25
C ASP A 435 -12.84 -27.92 2.95
N PHE A 436 -13.04 -29.23 3.08
CA PHE A 436 -13.47 -30.11 1.98
C PHE A 436 -15.00 -30.11 1.76
N GLY A 437 -15.75 -29.25 2.46
CA GLY A 437 -17.22 -29.19 2.47
C GLY A 437 -17.90 -29.10 1.09
N ASN A 438 -19.02 -29.82 0.95
CA ASN A 438 -19.84 -30.09 -0.25
C ASN A 438 -19.13 -30.76 -1.46
N LYS A 439 -17.79 -30.91 -1.48
CA LYS A 439 -17.06 -31.60 -2.57
C LYS A 439 -16.95 -33.12 -2.36
N VAL A 440 -16.91 -33.56 -1.11
CA VAL A 440 -17.13 -34.97 -0.76
C VAL A 440 -18.65 -35.18 -0.80
N SER A 441 -19.17 -35.63 -1.94
CA SER A 441 -20.61 -35.88 -2.07
C SER A 441 -21.07 -36.95 -1.07
N ASN A 442 -22.39 -37.12 -0.87
CA ASN A 442 -22.94 -38.27 -0.13
C ASN A 442 -22.42 -39.63 -0.66
N ASP A 443 -21.86 -39.65 -1.87
CA ASP A 443 -21.09 -40.75 -2.43
C ASP A 443 -19.58 -40.53 -2.26
N ARG A 444 -19.06 -41.01 -1.11
CA ARG A 444 -17.63 -40.99 -0.77
C ARG A 444 -16.78 -41.79 -1.76
N VAL A 445 -17.34 -42.89 -2.28
CA VAL A 445 -16.64 -43.76 -3.25
C VAL A 445 -16.36 -43.00 -4.54
N ARG A 446 -17.39 -42.37 -5.11
CA ARG A 446 -17.24 -41.59 -6.34
C ARG A 446 -16.23 -40.45 -6.17
N THR A 447 -16.17 -39.87 -4.97
CA THR A 447 -15.18 -38.83 -4.65
C THR A 447 -13.75 -39.39 -4.65
N VAL A 448 -13.53 -40.57 -4.06
CA VAL A 448 -12.24 -41.29 -4.09
C VAL A 448 -11.83 -41.61 -5.52
N ASP A 449 -12.73 -42.17 -6.32
CA ASP A 449 -12.43 -42.56 -7.71
C ASP A 449 -12.09 -41.34 -8.58
N ASN A 450 -12.78 -40.21 -8.39
CA ASN A 450 -12.45 -38.95 -9.07
C ASN A 450 -11.04 -38.45 -8.72
N TYR A 451 -10.66 -38.48 -7.45
CA TYR A 451 -9.31 -38.04 -7.04
C TYR A 451 -8.22 -38.99 -7.53
N ILE A 452 -8.47 -40.29 -7.51
CA ILE A 452 -7.57 -41.31 -8.08
C ILE A 452 -7.36 -41.04 -9.58
N ASP A 453 -8.43 -40.78 -10.33
CA ASP A 453 -8.38 -40.51 -11.76
C ASP A 453 -7.57 -39.24 -12.07
N VAL A 454 -7.77 -38.16 -11.31
CA VAL A 454 -7.01 -36.89 -11.47
C VAL A 454 -5.50 -37.13 -11.29
N ILE A 455 -5.11 -37.87 -10.23
CA ILE A 455 -3.70 -38.16 -9.96
C ILE A 455 -3.11 -39.08 -11.04
N ALA A 456 -3.84 -40.13 -11.42
CA ALA A 456 -3.39 -41.08 -12.44
C ALA A 456 -3.22 -40.43 -13.81
N GLN A 457 -4.20 -39.64 -14.25
CA GLN A 457 -4.10 -38.90 -15.52
C GLN A 457 -2.93 -37.93 -15.52
N GLY A 458 -2.73 -37.21 -14.41
CA GLY A 458 -1.58 -36.31 -14.23
C GLY A 458 -0.24 -37.03 -14.37
N PHE A 459 -0.09 -38.16 -13.68
CA PHE A 459 1.11 -39.00 -13.74
C PHE A 459 1.40 -39.54 -15.15
N TRP A 460 0.43 -40.21 -15.77
CA TRP A 460 0.62 -40.81 -17.09
C TRP A 460 0.87 -39.76 -18.17
N LYS A 461 0.26 -38.58 -18.05
CA LYS A 461 0.54 -37.45 -18.95
C LYS A 461 1.98 -36.96 -18.80
N LYS A 462 2.52 -36.85 -17.58
CA LYS A 462 3.92 -36.46 -17.34
C LYS A 462 4.89 -37.48 -17.93
N ILE A 463 4.61 -38.78 -17.77
CA ILE A 463 5.41 -39.85 -18.39
C ILE A 463 5.38 -39.74 -19.92
N ALA A 464 4.20 -39.57 -20.51
CA ALA A 464 4.07 -39.42 -21.96
C ALA A 464 4.81 -38.18 -22.49
N THR A 465 4.69 -37.03 -21.82
CA THR A 465 5.41 -35.79 -22.19
C THR A 465 6.93 -35.98 -22.05
N SER A 466 7.40 -36.58 -20.96
CA SER A 466 8.84 -36.84 -20.76
C SER A 466 9.40 -37.79 -21.83
N ARG A 467 8.66 -38.84 -22.21
CA ARG A 467 9.07 -39.76 -23.29
C ARG A 467 9.02 -39.10 -24.67
N GLN A 468 8.07 -38.20 -24.90
CA GLN A 468 7.99 -37.40 -26.13
C GLN A 468 9.17 -36.41 -26.26
N GLU A 469 9.56 -35.77 -25.16
CA GLU A 469 10.75 -34.92 -25.10
C GLU A 469 12.03 -35.74 -25.34
N GLU A 470 12.11 -36.94 -24.76
CA GLU A 470 13.20 -37.87 -24.98
C GLU A 470 13.31 -38.28 -26.46
N LEU A 471 12.21 -38.65 -27.12
CA LEU A 471 12.16 -38.95 -28.56
C LEU A 471 12.53 -37.75 -29.47
N SER A 472 12.43 -36.52 -28.97
CA SER A 472 12.77 -35.31 -29.71
C SER A 472 14.27 -34.98 -29.68
N ARG A 473 15.07 -35.79 -28.97
CA ARG A 473 16.52 -35.61 -28.87
C ARG A 473 17.22 -36.06 -30.17
N PRO A 474 18.13 -35.24 -30.72
CA PRO A 474 18.77 -35.51 -32.01
C PRO A 474 19.84 -36.63 -31.97
N ASP A 475 20.21 -37.13 -30.80
CA ASP A 475 21.34 -38.02 -30.54
C ASP A 475 20.97 -39.47 -30.20
N LEU A 476 19.72 -39.89 -30.43
CA LEU A 476 19.26 -41.25 -30.09
C LEU A 476 19.65 -42.31 -31.13
N SER A 477 20.15 -43.45 -30.66
CA SER A 477 20.34 -44.64 -31.49
C SER A 477 19.01 -45.33 -31.84
N PRO A 478 18.94 -46.14 -32.92
CA PRO A 478 17.73 -46.87 -33.29
C PRO A 478 17.16 -47.77 -32.18
N GLU A 479 18.03 -48.40 -31.38
CA GLU A 479 17.63 -49.23 -30.24
C GLU A 479 16.99 -48.39 -29.11
N GLU A 480 17.50 -47.19 -28.87
CA GLU A 480 16.96 -46.27 -27.87
C GLU A 480 15.61 -45.69 -28.31
N VAL A 481 15.45 -45.34 -29.59
CA VAL A 481 14.15 -44.91 -30.14
C VAL A 481 13.10 -46.02 -29.98
N GLN A 482 13.47 -47.28 -30.26
CA GLN A 482 12.56 -48.41 -30.10
C GLN A 482 12.18 -48.62 -28.64
N ARG A 483 13.14 -48.54 -27.71
CA ARG A 483 12.89 -48.65 -26.26
C ARG A 483 11.96 -47.55 -25.74
N VAL A 484 12.24 -46.29 -26.07
CA VAL A 484 11.44 -45.13 -25.59
C VAL A 484 10.03 -45.15 -26.20
N THR A 485 9.90 -45.59 -27.45
CA THR A 485 8.58 -45.77 -28.10
C THR A 485 7.78 -46.89 -27.42
N GLN A 486 8.42 -48.01 -27.08
CA GLN A 486 7.77 -49.11 -26.37
C GLN A 486 7.32 -48.67 -24.96
N ASP A 487 8.16 -47.95 -24.22
CA ASP A 487 7.82 -47.38 -22.91
C ASP A 487 6.61 -46.43 -23.00
N MET A 488 6.52 -45.63 -24.06
CA MET A 488 5.39 -44.72 -24.29
C MET A 488 4.09 -45.49 -24.58
N ILE A 489 4.14 -46.54 -25.40
CA ILE A 489 3.00 -47.42 -25.68
C ILE A 489 2.54 -48.12 -24.39
N ASP A 490 3.48 -48.63 -23.59
CA ASP A 490 3.16 -49.29 -22.33
C ASP A 490 2.57 -48.33 -21.29
N ALA A 491 3.03 -47.08 -21.23
CA ALA A 491 2.42 -46.04 -20.41
C ALA A 491 0.98 -45.73 -20.84
N GLN A 492 0.72 -45.59 -22.14
CA GLN A 492 -0.64 -45.38 -22.68
C GLN A 492 -1.56 -46.57 -22.41
N ARG A 493 -1.03 -47.79 -22.54
CA ARG A 493 -1.77 -49.02 -22.23
C ARG A 493 -2.17 -49.07 -20.76
N ARG A 494 -1.24 -48.77 -19.85
CA ARG A 494 -1.50 -48.73 -18.39
C ARG A 494 -2.51 -47.65 -18.01
N ALA A 495 -2.45 -46.47 -18.63
CA ALA A 495 -3.45 -45.42 -18.43
C ALA A 495 -4.86 -45.89 -18.84
N THR A 496 -4.96 -46.57 -19.99
CA THR A 496 -6.23 -47.12 -20.52
C THR A 496 -6.76 -48.26 -19.64
N GLU A 497 -5.89 -49.15 -19.18
CA GLU A 497 -6.25 -50.22 -18.24
C GLU A 497 -6.73 -49.67 -16.90
N HIS A 498 -6.09 -48.62 -16.38
CA HIS A 498 -6.51 -47.95 -15.14
C HIS A 498 -7.91 -47.34 -15.28
N GLN A 499 -8.18 -46.64 -16.38
CA GLN A 499 -9.49 -46.05 -16.66
C GLN A 499 -10.58 -47.12 -16.79
N LYS A 500 -10.28 -48.27 -17.43
CA LYS A 500 -11.20 -49.42 -17.52
C LYS A 500 -11.50 -50.05 -16.15
N ARG A 501 -10.51 -50.13 -15.25
CA ARG A 501 -10.71 -50.65 -13.88
C ARG A 501 -11.61 -49.73 -13.06
N LEU A 502 -11.44 -48.41 -13.18
CA LEU A 502 -12.31 -47.42 -12.54
C LEU A 502 -13.75 -47.52 -13.07
N SER A 503 -13.96 -47.55 -14.40
CA SER A 503 -15.30 -47.70 -14.99
C SER A 503 -15.96 -49.05 -14.68
N GLY A 504 -15.17 -50.12 -14.54
CA GLY A 504 -15.66 -51.44 -14.15
C GLY A 504 -16.15 -51.49 -12.70
N ARG A 505 -15.51 -50.73 -11.79
CA ARG A 505 -15.99 -50.57 -10.40
C ARG A 505 -17.30 -49.79 -10.32
N GLU A 506 -17.51 -48.82 -11.21
CA GLU A 506 -18.82 -48.15 -11.35
C GLU A 506 -19.90 -49.09 -11.88
N GLN A 507 -19.60 -49.93 -12.89
CA GLN A 507 -20.59 -50.85 -13.50
C GLN A 507 -20.98 -52.03 -12.61
N THR A 508 -20.04 -52.62 -11.86
CA THR A 508 -20.32 -53.75 -10.95
C THR A 508 -21.25 -53.35 -9.79
N ARG A 509 -21.45 -52.04 -9.58
CA ARG A 509 -22.28 -51.45 -8.51
C ARG A 509 -23.62 -50.90 -8.99
N GLY A 510 -23.90 -50.89 -10.29
CA GLY A 510 -25.26 -50.64 -10.80
C GLY A 510 -26.22 -51.84 -10.64
N GLN A 511 -25.73 -52.97 -10.09
CA GLN A 511 -26.47 -54.22 -9.93
C GLN A 511 -26.48 -54.75 -8.48
N ILE A 512 -26.04 -53.96 -7.50
CA ILE A 512 -26.21 -54.19 -6.05
C ILE A 512 -26.92 -52.96 -5.50
#